data_AF-A0A1A1YZN8-F1
#
_entry.id   AF-A0A1A1YZN8-F1
#
_cell.length_a   1.000
_cell.length_b   1.000
_cell.length_c   1.000
_cell.angle_alpha   90.00
_cell.angle_beta   90.00
_cell.angle_gamma   90.00
#
_symmetry.space_group_name_H-M   'P 1'
#
loop_
_entity.id
_entity.type
_entity.pdbx_description
1 polymer ?
#
loop_
_entity_poly.entity_id
_entity_poly.type
_entity_poly.pdbx_seq_one_letter_code
_entity_poly.pdbx_strand_id
1 'polypeptide(L)'
;MRSHSANLISHSGQHLLMPEVWKVLDDESLIGFRRGWRAEKDGGRLIVRSSGTEPTAVSPRYVIAADWANSALCDAAGIAMRGPVLANMGSAYSLTRRGSIPPAATGRCSAGSTIRVLVGR
;
A
#
# COMPACT_ATOMS: atom_id res chain seq x y z
N MET A 1 -12.96 14.85 -31.34
CA MET A 1 -13.20 13.51 -30.76
C MET A 1 -13.21 13.66 -29.25
N ARG A 2 -14.38 13.62 -28.60
CA ARG A 2 -14.52 13.81 -27.14
C ARG A 2 -14.77 12.45 -26.50
N SER A 3 -13.85 12.00 -25.66
CA SER A 3 -14.03 10.80 -24.84
C SER A 3 -14.91 11.17 -23.64
N HIS A 4 -16.14 10.65 -23.60
CA HIS A 4 -17.10 10.90 -22.52
C HIS A 4 -17.19 9.66 -21.63
N SER A 5 -16.23 9.52 -20.70
CA SER A 5 -16.44 8.70 -19.52
C SER A 5 -17.62 9.30 -18.73
N ALA A 6 -18.55 8.46 -18.28
CA ALA A 6 -19.62 8.87 -17.35
C ALA A 6 -19.09 9.24 -15.95
N ASN A 7 -17.83 8.93 -15.67
CA ASN A 7 -17.16 9.24 -14.42
C ASN A 7 -16.48 10.62 -14.49
N LEU A 8 -16.66 11.42 -13.44
CA LEU A 8 -15.96 12.69 -13.24
C LEU A 8 -14.61 12.46 -12.57
N ILE A 9 -13.60 13.25 -12.96
CA ILE A 9 -12.30 13.27 -12.27
C ILE A 9 -12.50 13.90 -10.90
N SER A 10 -12.19 13.14 -9.85
CA SER A 10 -12.31 13.59 -8.46
C SER A 10 -10.96 13.53 -7.77
N HIS A 11 -10.64 14.58 -7.01
CA HIS A 11 -9.47 14.59 -6.14
C HIS A 11 -9.88 14.12 -4.75
N SER A 12 -9.37 12.95 -4.34
CA SER A 12 -9.62 12.39 -3.01
C SER A 12 -8.29 11.96 -2.40
N GLY A 13 -8.04 12.39 -1.16
CA GLY A 13 -6.88 11.94 -0.42
C GLY A 13 -6.96 10.44 -0.15
N GLN A 14 -5.83 9.74 -0.20
CA GLN A 14 -5.79 8.30 0.09
C GLN A 14 -6.36 7.95 1.47
N HIS A 15 -6.19 8.84 2.47
CA HIS A 15 -6.76 8.68 3.81
C HIS A 15 -8.29 8.67 3.84
N LEU A 16 -8.96 9.23 2.83
CA LEU A 16 -10.43 9.17 2.67
C LEU A 16 -10.86 7.97 1.84
N LEU A 17 -10.08 7.62 0.81
CA LEU A 17 -10.42 6.54 -0.12
C LEU A 17 -10.19 5.15 0.50
N MET A 18 -9.05 4.95 1.18
CA MET A 18 -8.65 3.64 1.68
C MET A 18 -9.62 3.03 2.71
N PRO A 19 -10.21 3.79 3.65
CA PRO A 19 -11.23 3.24 4.54
C PRO A 19 -12.44 2.65 3.80
N GLU A 20 -12.92 3.28 2.73
CA GLU A 20 -14.03 2.75 1.93
C GLU A 20 -13.63 1.49 1.17
N VAL A 21 -12.41 1.46 0.62
CA VAL A 21 -11.86 0.26 -0.02
C VAL A 21 -11.74 -0.89 0.98
N TRP A 22 -11.28 -0.62 2.21
CA TRP A 22 -11.13 -1.65 3.23
C TRP A 22 -12.48 -2.24 3.66
N LYS A 23 -13.54 -1.44 3.77
CA LYS A 23 -14.89 -1.95 4.07
C LYS A 23 -15.33 -2.99 3.04
N VAL A 24 -15.17 -2.66 1.74
CA VAL A 24 -15.52 -3.59 0.65
C VAL A 24 -14.70 -4.88 0.72
N LEU A 25 -13.41 -4.79 1.09
CA LEU A 25 -12.55 -5.97 1.23
C LEU A 25 -12.86 -6.81 2.47
N ASP A 26 -13.22 -6.17 3.59
CA ASP A 26 -13.62 -6.84 4.82
C ASP A 26 -14.96 -7.61 4.63
N ASP A 27 -15.86 -7.10 3.78
CA ASP A 27 -17.17 -7.71 3.50
C ASP A 27 -17.14 -8.79 2.41
N GLU A 28 -16.03 -8.95 1.69
CA GLU A 28 -15.93 -9.90 0.57
C GLU A 28 -15.49 -11.30 1.02
N SER A 29 -16.42 -12.25 0.95
CA SER A 29 -16.24 -13.65 1.36
C SER A 29 -15.08 -14.39 0.70
N LEU A 30 -14.73 -14.03 -0.53
CA LEU A 30 -13.65 -14.68 -1.29
C LEU A 30 -12.26 -14.14 -0.95
N ILE A 31 -12.18 -13.07 -0.14
CA ILE A 31 -10.92 -12.38 0.16
C ILE A 31 -10.58 -12.55 1.64
N GLY A 32 -9.46 -13.23 1.90
CA GLY A 32 -8.83 -13.22 3.22
C GLY A 32 -8.08 -11.91 3.46
N PHE A 33 -8.77 -10.85 3.87
CA PHE A 33 -8.14 -9.55 4.11
C PHE A 33 -7.49 -9.48 5.51
N ARG A 34 -6.21 -9.08 5.56
CA ARG A 34 -5.44 -8.97 6.81
C ARG A 34 -4.58 -7.70 6.81
N ARG A 35 -4.72 -6.88 7.85
CA ARG A 35 -3.98 -5.62 8.04
C ARG A 35 -2.85 -5.79 9.05
N GLY A 36 -1.75 -5.08 8.88
CA GLY A 36 -0.58 -5.20 9.77
C GLY A 36 0.24 -6.47 9.57
N TRP A 37 0.10 -7.12 8.41
CA TRP A 37 0.88 -8.29 8.02
C TRP A 37 1.95 -7.90 7.01
N ARG A 38 3.11 -8.54 7.10
CA ARG A 38 4.22 -8.46 6.14
C ARG A 38 4.48 -9.84 5.57
N ALA A 39 4.76 -9.90 4.27
CA ALA A 39 5.16 -11.11 3.58
C ALA A 39 6.55 -10.97 2.97
N GLU A 40 7.31 -12.05 3.04
CA GLU A 40 8.66 -12.20 2.52
C GLU A 40 8.77 -13.54 1.79
N LYS A 41 9.73 -13.65 0.88
CA LYS A 41 9.97 -14.89 0.14
C LYS A 41 11.18 -15.59 0.72
N ASP A 42 11.03 -16.88 1.02
CA ASP A 42 12.11 -17.73 1.53
C ASP A 42 12.05 -19.10 0.86
N GLY A 43 13.13 -19.51 0.18
CA GLY A 43 13.24 -20.86 -0.41
C GLY A 43 12.11 -21.27 -1.36
N GLY A 44 11.41 -20.32 -1.99
CA GLY A 44 10.25 -20.59 -2.86
C GLY A 44 8.90 -20.61 -2.14
N ARG A 45 8.87 -20.45 -0.82
CA ARG A 45 7.65 -20.24 -0.01
C ARG A 45 7.46 -18.76 0.29
N LEU A 46 6.21 -18.38 0.55
CA LEU A 46 5.88 -17.06 1.06
C LEU A 46 5.70 -17.15 2.57
N ILE A 47 6.50 -16.40 3.32
CA ILE A 47 6.40 -16.30 4.77
C ILE A 47 5.61 -15.05 5.10
N VAL A 48 4.48 -15.20 5.79
CA VAL A 48 3.64 -14.09 6.26
C VAL A 48 3.78 -13.93 7.78
N ARG A 49 3.93 -12.69 8.24
CA ARG A 49 4.21 -12.34 9.64
C ARG A 49 3.33 -11.18 10.08
N SER A 50 2.85 -11.21 11.30
CA SER A 50 2.27 -10.05 11.98
C SER A 50 3.01 -9.80 13.29
N SER A 51 2.91 -8.59 13.82
CA SER A 51 3.54 -8.27 15.11
C SER A 51 2.92 -9.12 16.21
N GLY A 52 3.75 -9.84 16.96
CA GLY A 52 3.29 -10.69 18.07
C GLY A 52 2.67 -12.03 17.66
N THR A 53 2.77 -12.43 16.39
CA THR A 53 2.35 -13.76 15.92
C THR A 53 3.50 -14.51 15.28
N GLU A 54 3.54 -15.83 15.49
CA GLU A 54 4.49 -16.70 14.82
C GLU A 54 4.37 -16.61 13.29
N PRO A 55 5.50 -16.57 12.57
CA PRO A 55 5.50 -16.58 11.11
C PRO A 55 4.77 -17.80 10.55
N THR A 56 3.94 -17.58 9.53
CA THR A 56 3.24 -18.65 8.82
C THR A 56 3.79 -18.79 7.41
N ALA A 57 4.16 -20.01 7.01
CA ALA A 57 4.53 -20.32 5.64
C ALA A 57 3.29 -20.65 4.80
N VAL A 58 3.16 -20.02 3.64
CA VAL A 58 2.11 -20.27 2.66
C VAL A 58 2.71 -20.52 1.27
N SER A 59 2.03 -21.34 0.48
CA SER A 59 2.46 -21.74 -0.87
C SER A 59 1.39 -21.39 -1.91
N PRO A 60 1.19 -20.10 -2.21
CA PRO A 60 0.20 -19.69 -3.21
C PRO A 60 0.68 -20.02 -4.63
N ARG A 61 -0.27 -20.21 -5.56
CA ARG A 61 0.03 -20.42 -6.98
C ARG A 61 0.58 -19.15 -7.64
N TYR A 62 0.06 -18.00 -7.22
CA TYR A 62 0.44 -16.69 -7.74
C TYR A 62 0.61 -15.69 -6.58
N VAL A 63 1.51 -14.72 -6.78
CA VAL A 63 1.72 -13.62 -5.83
C VAL A 63 1.59 -12.31 -6.57
N ILE A 64 0.70 -11.44 -6.09
CA ILE A 64 0.56 -10.06 -6.57
C ILE A 64 1.25 -9.16 -5.55
N ALA A 65 2.46 -8.68 -5.88
CA ALA A 65 3.21 -7.76 -5.05
C ALA A 65 2.71 -6.32 -5.25
N ALA A 66 1.72 -5.91 -4.46
CA ALA A 66 1.16 -4.54 -4.43
C ALA A 66 1.70 -3.71 -3.24
N ASP A 67 2.95 -3.96 -2.84
CA ASP A 67 3.57 -3.38 -1.64
C ASP A 67 4.42 -2.13 -1.89
N TRP A 68 4.11 -1.43 -2.99
CA TRP A 68 4.67 -0.12 -3.36
C TRP A 68 6.17 -0.17 -3.74
N ALA A 69 6.80 1.01 -3.81
CA ALA A 69 8.23 1.19 -3.98
C ALA A 69 9.04 0.49 -2.88
N ASN A 70 10.25 0.03 -3.22
CA ASN A 70 11.12 -0.78 -2.36
C ASN A 70 10.48 -2.13 -1.96
N SER A 71 9.76 -2.74 -2.90
CA SER A 71 9.16 -4.05 -2.70
C SER A 71 10.22 -5.14 -2.54
N ALA A 72 10.33 -5.68 -1.33
CA ALA A 72 11.19 -6.82 -1.04
C ALA A 72 10.79 -8.08 -1.85
N LEU A 73 9.53 -8.17 -2.28
CA LEU A 73 9.06 -9.26 -3.13
C LEU A 73 9.52 -9.10 -4.57
N CYS A 74 9.54 -7.88 -5.12
CA CYS A 74 10.15 -7.60 -6.42
C CYS A 74 11.65 -7.90 -6.41
N ASP A 75 12.35 -7.47 -5.35
CA ASP A 75 13.78 -7.75 -5.18
C ASP A 75 14.05 -9.27 -5.14
N ALA A 76 13.27 -10.02 -4.35
CA ALA A 76 13.37 -11.48 -4.26
C ALA A 76 12.88 -12.24 -5.52
N ALA A 77 12.22 -11.54 -6.45
CA ALA A 77 11.88 -12.05 -7.78
C ALA A 77 12.94 -11.68 -8.83
N GLY A 78 14.00 -10.94 -8.46
CA GLY A 78 15.03 -10.48 -9.38
C GLY A 78 14.56 -9.38 -10.33
N ILE A 79 13.48 -8.67 -9.98
CA ILE A 79 12.91 -7.60 -10.80
C ILE A 79 13.64 -6.30 -10.48
N ALA A 80 14.65 -5.97 -11.28
CA ALA A 80 15.40 -4.74 -11.13
C ALA A 80 14.65 -3.53 -11.72
N MET A 81 14.42 -2.50 -10.92
CA MET A 81 13.96 -1.20 -11.42
C MET A 81 15.11 -0.46 -12.09
N ARG A 82 14.84 0.19 -13.23
CA ARG A 82 15.82 0.98 -13.98
C ARG A 82 15.39 2.44 -14.00
N GLY A 83 16.35 3.34 -13.78
CA GLY A 83 16.15 4.78 -13.79
C GLY A 83 16.68 5.46 -12.53
N PRO A 84 16.72 6.80 -12.51
CA PRO A 84 17.16 7.56 -11.35
C PRO A 84 16.20 7.35 -10.17
N VAL A 85 16.77 7.09 -9.00
CA VAL A 85 16.00 7.04 -7.76
C VAL A 85 15.73 8.47 -7.31
N LEU A 86 14.45 8.84 -7.17
CA LEU A 86 14.06 10.09 -6.53
C LEU A 86 14.31 9.98 -5.02
N ALA A 87 15.52 10.34 -4.60
CA ALA A 87 15.83 10.49 -3.18
C ALA A 87 15.29 11.85 -2.67
N ASN A 88 14.72 11.86 -1.46
CA ASN A 88 14.36 13.06 -0.69
C ASN A 88 13.10 13.83 -1.12
N MET A 89 11.98 13.14 -1.36
CA MET A 89 10.68 13.80 -1.49
C MET A 89 10.07 14.09 -0.11
N GLY A 90 9.72 15.36 0.15
CA GLY A 90 9.02 15.79 1.36
C GLY A 90 7.61 16.29 1.03
N SER A 91 6.61 15.83 1.78
CA SER A 91 5.24 16.34 1.71
C SER A 91 4.82 16.89 3.07
N ALA A 92 4.18 18.05 3.09
CA ALA A 92 3.65 18.66 4.32
C ALA A 92 2.12 18.75 4.24
N TYR A 93 1.46 18.40 5.33
CA TYR A 93 0.01 18.57 5.53
C TYR A 93 -0.20 19.70 6.54
N SER A 94 -0.91 20.75 6.14
CA SER A 94 -1.20 21.89 7.00
C SER A 94 -2.69 21.98 7.27
N LEU A 95 -3.07 21.97 8.54
CA LEU A 95 -4.44 22.27 8.96
C LEU A 95 -4.58 23.79 9.02
N THR A 96 -5.29 24.39 8.06
CA THR A 96 -5.64 25.81 8.14
C THR A 96 -6.79 25.98 9.14
N ARG A 97 -6.48 26.36 10.39
CA ARG A 97 -7.48 27.03 11.25
C ARG A 97 -7.77 28.40 10.66
N ARG A 98 -9.05 28.77 10.50
CA ARG A 98 -9.43 30.14 10.09
C ARG A 98 -8.75 31.13 11.06
N GLY A 99 -7.86 31.98 10.53
CA GLY A 99 -7.25 33.09 11.26
C GLY A 99 -5.78 32.94 11.66
N SER A 100 -5.07 31.86 11.32
CA SER A 100 -3.62 31.76 11.62
C SER A 100 -2.85 31.11 10.48
N ILE A 101 -1.81 31.79 9.97
CA ILE A 101 -0.80 31.21 9.07
C ILE A 101 0.12 30.33 9.94
N PRO A 102 0.15 28.99 9.77
CA PRO A 102 1.07 28.16 10.53
C PRO A 102 2.48 28.22 9.92
N PRO A 103 3.55 28.22 10.75
CA PRO A 103 4.92 28.06 10.25
C PRO A 103 5.11 26.66 9.68
N ALA A 104 5.92 26.56 8.63
CA ALA A 104 6.21 25.31 7.92
C ALA A 104 6.75 24.24 8.89
N ALA A 105 5.98 23.17 9.11
CA ALA A 105 6.40 22.04 9.93
C ALA A 105 7.04 20.96 9.05
N THR A 106 8.32 20.69 9.27
CA THR A 106 9.08 19.55 8.74
C THR A 106 8.70 18.27 9.49
N GLY A 107 7.54 17.71 9.15
CA GLY A 107 7.10 16.40 9.64
C GLY A 107 7.63 15.26 8.79
N ARG A 108 8.39 14.33 9.39
CA ARG A 108 8.75 13.05 8.76
C ARG A 108 7.48 12.24 8.51
N CYS A 109 7.20 11.92 7.24
CA CYS A 109 6.11 11.04 6.85
C CYS A 109 6.51 9.58 7.11
N SER A 110 5.80 8.90 8.01
CA SER A 110 5.87 7.45 8.16
C SER A 110 5.18 6.78 6.98
N ALA A 111 5.93 6.04 6.18
CA ALA A 111 5.39 5.17 5.15
C ALA A 111 4.73 3.97 5.82
N GLY A 112 3.41 3.97 5.91
CA GLY A 112 2.68 2.87 6.52
C GLY A 112 1.28 2.74 5.97
N SER A 113 1.11 1.83 5.01
CA SER A 113 -0.07 0.97 4.84
C SER A 113 0.17 0.05 3.65
N THR A 114 0.78 -1.11 3.89
CA THR A 114 0.92 -2.15 2.88
C THR A 114 -0.42 -2.89 2.75
N ILE A 115 -1.11 -2.71 1.62
CA ILE A 115 -2.29 -3.50 1.25
C ILE A 115 -1.80 -4.69 0.44
N ARG A 116 -2.14 -5.92 0.85
CA ARG A 116 -1.82 -7.12 0.09
C ARG A 116 -3.10 -7.93 -0.10
N VAL A 117 -3.52 -8.01 -1.35
CA VAL A 117 -4.63 -8.87 -1.77
C VAL A 117 -4.01 -10.22 -2.11
N LEU A 118 -4.29 -11.23 -1.29
CA LEU A 118 -3.93 -12.61 -1.58
C LEU A 118 -5.13 -13.23 -2.30
N VAL A 119 -5.11 -13.22 -3.64
CA VAL A 119 -6.13 -13.90 -4.44
C VAL A 119 -5.78 -15.38 -4.47
N GLY A 120 -6.62 -16.21 -3.84
CA GLY A 120 -6.42 -17.65 -3.81
C GLY A 120 -7.67 -18.42 -4.24
N ARG A 121 -7.56 -19.14 -5.36
CA ARG A 121 -7.83 -20.59 -5.48
C ARG A 121 -6.82 -21.20 -6.46
#